data_AF-A0AAN4PGG0-F1
#
_entry.id   AF-A0AAN4PGG0-F1
#
_cell.length_a   1.000
_cell.length_b   1.000
_cell.length_c   1.000
_cell.angle_alpha   90.00
_cell.angle_beta   90.00
_cell.angle_gamma   90.00
#
_symmetry.space_group_name_H-M   'P 1'
#
loop_
_entity.id
_entity.type
_entity.pdbx_description
1 polymer ?
#
loop_
_entity_poly.entity_id
_entity_poly.type
_entity_poly.pdbx_seq_one_letter_code
_entity_poly.pdbx_strand_id
1 'polypeptide(L)'
;MLRCCDLQFFHLEETAHSRVDRMSRSDLAEILLCLRQHQNLETLALFIPHCSPPLESTRVEEQVNPWPRLKALYLAKRPQEWLEILPTLNELQIFNLQDLGSGHPTIQTVLGNLAKCRNLRAIDLDIRDFDNVEALLDIARGCPLLQKFRVKDVRLSGEPRLGEDLLFDLLRALPQLEFLALDAKFEMDSEKLRELIHHCPRLVVLDLRYTQLRLSLHTMIGLHPFRQLETMIFAQICFKDLPRLQSDAILTIATLWRRIFPRLRDVRCHSDPPYRLEDDWSEESEADNDSMSDDDDDTSLSSISDFVANADGQRCEQYALRRKLWRVLGYGKDLDIHLRIVYTWQTNLEIKTLGWPVVPLAAFSDPDAHSTTARSVGN
;
A
#
# COMPACT_ATOMS: atom_id res chain seq x y z
N MET A 1 -1.23 -15.96 -34.18
CA MET A 1 -2.36 -15.28 -33.53
C MET A 1 -2.11 -13.78 -33.38
N LEU A 2 -1.03 -13.33 -32.74
CA LEU A 2 -0.72 -11.90 -32.53
C LEU A 2 -0.77 -11.06 -33.83
N ARG A 3 -0.16 -11.54 -34.91
CA ARG A 3 -0.13 -10.83 -36.22
C ARG A 3 -1.48 -10.70 -36.93
N CYS A 4 -2.55 -11.31 -36.42
CA CYS A 4 -3.84 -11.39 -37.09
C CYS A 4 -4.95 -10.64 -36.35
N CYS A 5 -4.63 -9.95 -35.26
CA CYS A 5 -5.60 -9.28 -34.39
C CYS A 5 -5.24 -7.80 -34.21
N ASP A 6 -6.22 -6.97 -33.91
CA ASP A 6 -5.98 -5.60 -33.44
C ASP A 6 -6.07 -5.60 -31.91
N LEU A 7 -4.92 -5.62 -31.24
CA LEU A 7 -4.84 -5.81 -29.80
C LEU A 7 -4.95 -4.48 -29.09
N GLN A 8 -5.92 -4.37 -28.18
CA GLN A 8 -6.01 -3.27 -27.20
C GLN A 8 -5.38 -3.65 -25.86
N PHE A 9 -5.30 -4.93 -25.55
CA PHE A 9 -4.82 -5.45 -24.28
C PHE A 9 -3.89 -6.63 -24.52
N PHE A 10 -2.71 -6.58 -23.92
CA PHE A 10 -1.77 -7.70 -23.90
C PHE A 10 -1.24 -7.89 -22.48
N HIS A 11 -1.38 -9.11 -21.96
CA HIS A 11 -0.85 -9.52 -20.66
C HIS A 11 -0.10 -10.83 -20.82
N LEU A 12 1.15 -10.83 -20.40
CA LEU A 12 2.01 -11.99 -20.31
C LEU A 12 2.64 -12.02 -18.93
N GLU A 13 2.45 -13.12 -18.22
CA GLU A 13 2.99 -13.35 -16.88
C GLU A 13 3.66 -14.72 -16.82
N GLU A 14 4.87 -14.75 -16.25
CA GLU A 14 5.66 -15.96 -16.13
C GLU A 14 6.01 -16.22 -14.67
N THR A 15 5.56 -17.36 -14.16
CA THR A 15 5.83 -17.82 -12.78
C THR A 15 6.85 -18.95 -12.72
N ALA A 16 7.66 -19.13 -13.78
CA ALA A 16 8.60 -20.23 -13.90
C ALA A 16 9.62 -20.25 -12.75
N HIS A 17 9.52 -21.30 -11.92
CA HIS A 17 10.36 -21.54 -10.75
C HIS A 17 11.78 -21.98 -11.14
N SER A 18 11.93 -22.62 -12.31
CA SER A 18 13.21 -23.02 -12.88
C SER A 18 13.60 -22.10 -14.04
N ARG A 19 14.91 -21.97 -14.32
CA ARG A 19 15.40 -21.23 -15.50
C ARG A 19 15.13 -21.95 -16.82
N VAL A 20 14.88 -23.26 -16.79
CA VAL A 20 14.70 -24.10 -17.99
C VAL A 20 13.29 -23.94 -18.56
N ASP A 21 12.31 -23.66 -17.69
CA ASP A 21 10.92 -23.45 -18.08
C ASP A 21 10.61 -22.00 -18.47
N ARG A 22 11.64 -21.15 -18.56
CA ARG A 22 11.48 -19.74 -18.93
C ARG A 22 11.45 -19.56 -20.43
N MET A 23 10.58 -18.68 -20.88
CA MET A 23 10.54 -18.20 -22.26
C MET A 23 11.91 -17.67 -22.65
N SER A 24 12.37 -18.09 -23.84
CA SER A 24 13.68 -17.64 -24.33
C SER A 24 13.63 -16.15 -24.68
N ARG A 25 14.79 -15.48 -24.58
CA ARG A 25 14.89 -14.06 -24.97
C ARG A 25 14.54 -13.83 -26.44
N SER A 26 14.82 -14.80 -27.31
CA SER A 26 14.45 -14.77 -28.73
C SER A 26 12.94 -14.79 -28.92
N ASP A 27 12.24 -15.69 -28.24
CA ASP A 27 10.77 -15.79 -28.35
C ASP A 27 10.12 -14.49 -27.86
N LEU A 28 10.62 -13.93 -26.76
CA LEU A 28 10.13 -12.68 -26.23
C LEU A 28 10.41 -11.50 -27.18
N ALA A 29 11.59 -11.45 -27.80
CA ALA A 29 11.90 -10.43 -28.78
C ALA A 29 10.97 -10.51 -30.00
N GLU A 30 10.65 -11.72 -30.47
CA GLU A 30 9.68 -11.92 -31.55
C GLU A 30 8.27 -11.46 -31.17
N ILE A 31 7.82 -11.74 -29.94
CA ILE A 31 6.54 -11.26 -29.41
C ILE A 31 6.53 -9.73 -29.40
N LEU A 32 7.57 -9.09 -28.87
CA LEU A 32 7.66 -7.63 -28.78
C LEU A 32 7.72 -6.97 -30.15
N LEU A 33 8.46 -7.56 -31.11
CA LEU A 33 8.45 -7.11 -32.50
C LEU A 33 7.06 -7.18 -33.13
N CYS A 34 6.28 -8.22 -32.82
CA CYS A 34 4.88 -8.29 -33.24
C CYS A 34 4.05 -7.19 -32.55
N LEU A 35 4.19 -7.03 -31.22
CA LEU A 35 3.46 -6.03 -30.44
C LEU A 35 3.70 -4.59 -30.90
N ARG A 36 4.89 -4.28 -31.41
CA ARG A 36 5.22 -2.96 -31.99
C ARG A 36 4.30 -2.56 -33.15
N GLN A 37 3.69 -3.53 -33.84
CA GLN A 37 2.80 -3.27 -34.97
C GLN A 37 1.37 -2.89 -34.53
N HIS A 38 1.02 -3.07 -33.25
CA HIS A 38 -0.32 -2.80 -32.73
C HIS A 38 -0.43 -1.38 -32.17
N GLN A 39 -0.74 -0.42 -33.03
CA GLN A 39 -0.86 1.00 -32.63
C GLN A 39 -2.07 1.30 -31.73
N ASN A 40 -3.05 0.39 -31.67
CA ASN A 40 -4.23 0.50 -30.80
C ASN A 40 -4.04 -0.13 -29.42
N LEU A 41 -2.83 -0.57 -29.08
CA LEU A 41 -2.54 -1.16 -27.79
C LEU A 41 -2.69 -0.12 -26.67
N GLU A 42 -3.65 -0.35 -25.78
CA GLU A 42 -3.92 0.51 -24.62
C GLU A 42 -3.26 -0.02 -23.34
N THR A 43 -3.11 -1.34 -23.22
CA THR A 43 -2.52 -1.99 -22.05
C THR A 43 -1.45 -2.98 -22.44
N LEU A 44 -0.29 -2.84 -21.82
CA LEU A 44 0.82 -3.78 -21.93
C LEU A 44 1.29 -4.20 -20.54
N ALA A 45 0.98 -5.44 -20.17
CA ALA A 45 1.40 -6.03 -18.90
C ALA A 45 2.39 -7.16 -19.13
N LEU A 46 3.65 -6.93 -18.76
CA LEU A 46 4.77 -7.85 -18.97
C LEU A 46 5.39 -8.22 -17.61
N PHE A 47 4.85 -9.26 -16.99
CA PHE A 47 5.37 -9.80 -15.73
C PHE A 47 6.34 -10.95 -15.99
N ILE A 48 7.42 -10.66 -16.72
CA ILE A 48 8.43 -11.63 -17.11
C ILE A 48 9.85 -11.07 -16.89
N PRO A 49 10.83 -11.92 -16.55
CA PRO A 49 12.22 -11.50 -16.42
C PRO A 49 12.84 -11.19 -17.79
N HIS A 50 13.56 -10.07 -17.92
CA HIS A 50 14.34 -9.69 -19.11
C HIS A 50 13.53 -9.33 -20.37
N CYS A 51 12.56 -8.41 -20.26
CA CYS A 51 12.03 -7.71 -21.43
C CYS A 51 13.01 -6.62 -21.87
N SER A 52 13.13 -6.32 -23.16
CA SER A 52 13.60 -5.03 -23.67
C SER A 52 12.62 -4.59 -24.76
N PRO A 53 12.16 -3.32 -24.80
CA PRO A 53 11.32 -2.84 -25.88
C PRO A 53 12.02 -3.04 -27.23
N PRO A 54 11.25 -3.23 -28.32
CA PRO A 54 11.77 -3.46 -29.66
C PRO A 54 12.24 -2.14 -30.30
N LEU A 55 13.28 -1.52 -29.73
CA LEU A 55 13.91 -0.32 -30.25
C LEU A 55 14.87 -0.66 -31.39
N GLU A 56 14.88 0.18 -32.43
CA GLU A 56 15.96 0.16 -33.42
C GLU A 56 17.20 0.82 -32.83
N SER A 57 18.36 0.18 -33.02
CA SER A 57 19.68 0.65 -32.57
C SER A 57 20.19 1.84 -33.40
N THR A 58 19.37 2.88 -33.55
CA THR A 58 19.70 4.09 -34.32
C THR A 58 19.48 5.32 -33.46
N ARG A 59 20.58 5.73 -32.81
CA ARG A 59 20.92 7.07 -32.31
C ARG A 59 19.77 8.09 -32.29
N VAL A 60 19.18 8.24 -31.10
CA VAL A 60 18.79 9.47 -30.38
C VAL A 60 17.83 10.49 -31.02
N GLU A 61 17.63 10.61 -32.34
CA GLU A 61 16.94 11.81 -32.85
C GLU A 61 15.42 11.68 -33.09
N GLU A 62 14.86 10.48 -33.25
CA GLU A 62 13.40 10.29 -33.29
C GLU A 62 13.02 8.92 -32.70
N GLN A 63 12.98 8.78 -31.37
CA GLN A 63 12.31 7.63 -30.75
C GLN A 63 10.80 7.76 -31.02
N VAL A 64 10.37 7.22 -32.16
CA VAL A 64 8.96 7.13 -32.54
C VAL A 64 8.27 6.24 -31.52
N ASN A 65 7.31 6.83 -30.77
CA ASN A 65 6.49 6.08 -29.82
C ASN A 65 5.77 4.93 -30.55
N PRO A 66 6.08 3.66 -30.25
CA PRO A 66 5.48 2.52 -30.92
C PRO A 66 4.02 2.27 -30.52
N TRP A 67 3.58 2.80 -29.37
CA TRP A 67 2.24 2.62 -28.82
C TRP A 67 1.63 3.98 -28.44
N PRO A 68 1.11 4.74 -29.42
CA PRO A 68 0.59 6.09 -29.18
C PRO A 68 -0.61 6.12 -28.22
N ARG A 69 -1.37 5.02 -28.13
CA ARG A 69 -2.56 4.88 -27.28
C ARG A 69 -2.31 4.17 -25.95
N LEU A 70 -1.05 3.91 -25.61
CA LEU A 70 -0.73 3.15 -24.40
C LEU A 70 -1.10 3.94 -23.15
N LYS A 71 -2.07 3.44 -22.40
CA LYS A 71 -2.57 4.02 -21.15
C LYS A 71 -1.99 3.32 -19.92
N ALA A 72 -1.60 2.04 -20.03
CA ALA A 72 -1.07 1.30 -18.92
C ALA A 72 0.12 0.41 -19.30
N LEU A 73 1.18 0.50 -18.50
CA LEU A 73 2.42 -0.27 -18.66
C LEU A 73 2.79 -0.93 -17.33
N TYR A 74 2.85 -2.27 -17.32
CA TYR A 74 3.29 -3.06 -16.16
C TYR A 74 4.53 -3.86 -16.54
N LEU A 75 5.56 -3.77 -15.71
CA LEU A 75 6.85 -4.41 -15.95
C LEU A 75 7.30 -5.14 -14.68
N ALA A 76 7.70 -6.41 -14.81
CA ALA A 76 8.30 -7.14 -13.68
C ALA A 76 9.72 -6.65 -13.37
N LYS A 77 10.54 -6.43 -14.41
CA LYS A 77 11.95 -6.06 -14.25
C LYS A 77 12.37 -5.01 -15.26
N ARG A 78 13.41 -4.28 -14.88
CA ARG A 78 14.06 -3.23 -15.65
C ARG A 78 14.80 -3.72 -16.91
N PRO A 79 14.39 -3.24 -18.08
CA PRO A 79 15.30 -2.80 -19.14
C PRO A 79 15.40 -1.28 -19.15
N GLN A 80 16.60 -0.79 -19.43
CA GLN A 80 16.90 0.63 -19.47
C GLN A 80 16.11 1.34 -20.59
N GLU A 81 15.87 0.62 -21.66
CA GLU A 81 15.21 1.06 -22.88
C GLU A 81 13.71 1.36 -22.67
N TRP A 82 13.00 0.63 -21.78
CA TRP A 82 11.59 0.97 -21.44
C TRP A 82 11.50 2.34 -20.76
N LEU A 83 12.54 2.70 -20.02
CA LEU A 83 12.58 3.88 -19.19
C LEU A 83 12.88 5.14 -20.00
N GLU A 84 13.62 4.99 -21.10
CA GLU A 84 13.92 6.06 -22.05
C GLU A 84 12.67 6.50 -22.82
N ILE A 85 11.79 5.54 -23.16
CA ILE A 85 10.58 5.86 -23.92
C ILE A 85 9.44 6.43 -23.08
N LEU A 86 9.49 6.34 -21.74
CA LEU A 86 8.39 6.78 -20.86
C LEU A 86 7.86 8.19 -21.19
N PRO A 87 8.72 9.22 -21.40
CA PRO A 87 8.24 10.56 -21.71
C PRO A 87 7.53 10.66 -23.07
N THR A 88 7.71 9.69 -23.97
CA THR A 88 7.05 9.66 -25.29
C THR A 88 5.66 9.04 -25.23
N LEU A 89 5.32 8.32 -24.14
CA LEU A 89 4.04 7.67 -23.91
C LEU A 89 3.02 8.68 -23.37
N ASN A 90 2.57 9.58 -24.24
CA ASN A 90 1.74 10.74 -23.84
C ASN A 90 0.39 10.35 -23.21
N GLU A 91 -0.17 9.19 -23.54
CA GLU A 91 -1.45 8.73 -22.96
C GLU A 91 -1.29 7.89 -21.68
N LEU A 92 -0.05 7.69 -21.20
CA LEU A 92 0.23 6.83 -20.06
C LEU A 92 -0.41 7.36 -18.77
N GLN A 93 -1.28 6.55 -18.18
CA GLN A 93 -2.00 6.83 -16.94
C GLN A 93 -1.59 5.88 -15.81
N ILE A 94 -1.15 4.66 -16.10
CA ILE A 94 -0.74 3.67 -15.09
C ILE A 94 0.64 3.15 -15.41
N PHE A 95 1.54 3.25 -14.43
CA PHE A 95 2.88 2.67 -14.51
C PHE A 95 3.18 1.81 -13.28
N ASN A 96 3.56 0.56 -13.52
CA ASN A 96 3.98 -0.39 -12.49
C ASN A 96 5.32 -1.00 -12.85
N LEU A 97 6.25 -0.98 -11.89
CA LEU A 97 7.55 -1.63 -12.01
C LEU A 97 7.88 -2.39 -10.72
N GLN A 98 7.88 -3.73 -10.79
CA GLN A 98 8.07 -4.59 -9.62
C GLN A 98 9.52 -4.73 -9.13
N ASP A 99 10.52 -4.37 -9.93
CA ASP A 99 11.93 -4.40 -9.52
C ASP A 99 12.76 -3.47 -10.41
N LEU A 100 13.08 -2.29 -9.88
CA LEU A 100 13.96 -1.31 -10.54
C LEU A 100 15.44 -1.71 -10.44
N GLY A 101 15.79 -2.67 -9.57
CA GLY A 101 17.16 -3.12 -9.30
C GLY A 101 18.02 -2.07 -8.58
N SER A 102 19.28 -2.43 -8.29
CA SER A 102 20.26 -1.55 -7.65
C SER A 102 21.09 -0.78 -8.69
N GLY A 103 21.18 0.55 -8.59
CA GLY A 103 22.07 1.36 -9.45
C GLY A 103 21.67 2.83 -9.58
N HIS A 104 22.42 3.71 -8.92
CA HIS A 104 22.13 5.14 -8.73
C HIS A 104 21.86 5.97 -10.00
N PRO A 105 22.68 5.94 -11.07
CA PRO A 105 22.51 6.84 -12.22
C PRO A 105 21.19 6.60 -12.97
N THR A 106 20.73 5.36 -12.97
CA THR A 106 19.54 5.01 -13.73
C THR A 106 18.27 5.23 -12.95
N ILE A 107 18.27 5.07 -11.62
CA ILE A 107 17.11 5.38 -10.78
C ILE A 107 16.72 6.85 -10.97
N GLN A 108 17.68 7.77 -10.88
CA GLN A 108 17.41 9.20 -11.09
C GLN A 108 16.85 9.50 -12.49
N THR A 109 17.36 8.82 -13.51
CA THR A 109 16.87 8.96 -14.89
C THR A 109 15.41 8.49 -15.01
N VAL A 110 15.06 7.36 -14.38
CA VAL A 110 13.67 6.86 -14.35
C VAL A 110 12.75 7.86 -13.71
N LEU A 111 13.09 8.33 -12.51
CA LEU A 111 12.23 9.22 -11.75
C LEU A 111 12.07 10.57 -12.48
N GLY A 112 13.15 11.08 -13.09
CA GLY A 112 13.10 12.26 -13.94
C GLY A 112 12.26 12.08 -15.21
N ASN A 113 12.21 10.88 -15.78
CA ASN A 113 11.33 10.58 -16.92
C ASN A 113 9.87 10.39 -16.49
N LEU A 114 9.62 9.78 -15.34
CA LEU A 114 8.28 9.67 -14.76
C LEU A 114 7.70 11.04 -14.43
N ALA A 115 8.51 11.95 -13.89
CA ALA A 115 8.09 13.33 -13.62
C ALA A 115 7.65 14.10 -14.89
N LYS A 116 8.01 13.64 -16.09
CA LYS A 116 7.55 14.22 -17.36
C LYS A 116 6.18 13.68 -17.81
N CYS A 117 5.70 12.58 -17.23
CA CYS A 117 4.49 11.88 -17.63
C CYS A 117 3.24 12.49 -16.94
N ARG A 118 2.75 13.61 -17.48
CA ARG A 118 1.71 14.45 -16.84
C ARG A 118 0.35 13.79 -16.64
N ASN A 119 0.06 12.74 -17.41
CA ASN A 119 -1.23 12.03 -17.37
C ASN A 119 -1.24 10.87 -16.37
N LEU A 120 -0.14 10.61 -15.66
CA LEU A 120 -0.06 9.54 -14.67
C LEU A 120 -1.08 9.74 -13.54
N ARG A 121 -1.83 8.67 -13.30
CA ARG A 121 -2.84 8.51 -12.24
C ARG A 121 -2.44 7.44 -11.23
N ALA A 122 -1.61 6.47 -11.62
CA ALA A 122 -1.07 5.48 -10.69
C ALA A 122 0.39 5.16 -10.98
N ILE A 123 1.19 5.20 -9.92
CA ILE A 123 2.60 4.78 -9.90
C ILE A 123 2.76 3.74 -8.79
N ASP A 124 3.35 2.60 -9.12
CA ASP A 124 3.73 1.53 -8.19
C ASP A 124 5.17 1.08 -8.51
N LEU A 125 6.11 1.45 -7.65
CA LEU A 125 7.54 1.20 -7.83
C LEU A 125 8.09 0.39 -6.66
N ASP A 126 8.86 -0.64 -7.00
CA ASP A 126 9.75 -1.32 -6.07
C ASP A 126 11.20 -0.95 -6.40
N ILE A 127 11.77 -0.08 -5.59
CA ILE A 127 13.10 0.49 -5.77
C ILE A 127 14.03 -0.14 -4.75
N ARG A 128 15.13 -0.71 -5.25
CA ARG A 128 16.26 -1.06 -4.40
C ARG A 128 17.22 0.09 -4.43
N ASP A 129 17.72 0.44 -3.26
CA ASP A 129 18.74 1.45 -3.14
C ASP A 129 18.29 2.87 -3.54
N PHE A 130 17.16 3.35 -3.01
CA PHE A 130 16.73 4.74 -3.14
C PHE A 130 17.49 5.65 -2.16
N ASP A 131 17.99 6.79 -2.63
CA ASP A 131 18.74 7.78 -1.83
C ASP A 131 18.31 9.23 -2.11
N ASN A 132 17.76 9.51 -3.29
CA ASN A 132 17.34 10.84 -3.68
C ASN A 132 15.83 11.06 -3.44
N VAL A 133 15.47 11.40 -2.21
CA VAL A 133 14.06 11.55 -1.83
C VAL A 133 13.38 12.76 -2.52
N GLU A 134 14.14 13.79 -2.91
CA GLU A 134 13.61 14.93 -3.70
C GLU A 134 13.01 14.49 -5.04
N ALA A 135 13.50 13.38 -5.61
CA ALA A 135 12.95 12.83 -6.83
C ALA A 135 11.48 12.38 -6.68
N LEU A 136 11.03 12.03 -5.46
CA LEU A 136 9.61 11.76 -5.20
C LEU A 136 8.77 13.02 -5.34
N LEU A 137 9.30 14.16 -4.90
CA LEU A 137 8.64 15.45 -4.99
C LEU A 137 8.60 15.95 -6.44
N ASP A 138 9.65 15.72 -7.21
CA ASP A 138 9.65 16.00 -8.65
C ASP A 138 8.58 15.19 -9.40
N ILE A 139 8.42 13.91 -9.07
CA ILE A 139 7.32 13.10 -9.60
C ILE A 139 5.96 13.67 -9.20
N ALA A 140 5.79 14.00 -7.92
CA ALA A 140 4.53 14.53 -7.41
C ALA A 140 4.13 15.86 -8.11
N ARG A 141 5.10 16.75 -8.32
CA ARG A 141 4.91 18.02 -9.05
C ARG A 141 4.66 17.80 -10.55
N GLY A 142 5.34 16.82 -11.14
CA GLY A 142 5.21 16.47 -12.54
C GLY A 142 3.91 15.75 -12.91
N CYS A 143 3.33 15.03 -11.95
CA CYS A 143 2.18 14.15 -12.13
C CYS A 143 1.01 14.55 -11.19
N PRO A 144 0.37 15.73 -11.39
CA PRO A 144 -0.63 16.26 -10.47
C PRO A 144 -1.96 15.47 -10.45
N LEU A 145 -2.16 14.54 -11.39
CA LEU A 145 -3.34 13.70 -11.50
C LEU A 145 -3.22 12.36 -10.72
N LEU A 146 -2.11 12.15 -10.02
CA LEU A 146 -1.86 10.92 -9.27
C LEU A 146 -2.94 10.67 -8.22
N GLN A 147 -3.58 9.51 -8.35
CA GLN A 147 -4.51 8.92 -7.40
C GLN A 147 -3.84 7.81 -6.58
N LYS A 148 -2.85 7.10 -7.14
CA LYS A 148 -1.99 6.16 -6.41
C LYS A 148 -0.54 6.52 -6.52
N PHE A 149 0.10 6.65 -5.37
CA PHE A 149 1.54 6.77 -5.27
C PHE A 149 2.09 5.74 -4.30
N ARG A 150 2.79 4.74 -4.85
CA ARG A 150 3.43 3.68 -4.09
C ARG A 150 4.90 3.57 -4.46
N VAL A 151 5.75 3.69 -3.44
CA VAL A 151 7.19 3.48 -3.56
C VAL A 151 7.66 2.61 -2.40
N LYS A 152 8.10 1.40 -2.72
CA LYS A 152 8.77 0.51 -1.78
C LYS A 152 10.28 0.66 -1.91
N ASP A 153 10.95 0.76 -0.77
CA ASP A 153 12.39 0.58 -0.67
C ASP A 153 12.75 0.20 0.76
N VAL A 154 13.48 -0.90 0.90
CA VAL A 154 14.01 -1.37 2.18
C VAL A 154 14.88 -0.31 2.86
N ARG A 155 15.59 0.55 2.12
CA ARG A 155 16.43 1.60 2.74
C ARG A 155 15.66 2.80 3.26
N LEU A 156 14.47 3.08 2.74
CA LEU A 156 13.59 4.10 3.32
C LEU A 156 13.16 3.74 4.76
N SER A 157 13.28 2.45 5.14
CA SER A 157 13.10 1.97 6.50
C SER A 157 14.32 2.19 7.42
N GLY A 158 15.47 2.55 6.83
CA GLY A 158 16.73 2.83 7.51
C GLY A 158 16.85 4.28 7.99
N GLU A 159 18.08 4.68 8.32
CA GLU A 159 18.47 6.09 8.42
C GLU A 159 19.13 6.46 7.07
N PRO A 160 18.83 7.61 6.45
CA PRO A 160 18.16 8.77 7.02
C PRO A 160 16.63 8.70 6.97
N ARG A 161 15.99 9.25 8.00
CA ARG A 161 14.55 9.47 8.03
C ARG A 161 14.14 10.39 6.88
N LEU A 162 12.99 10.11 6.28
CA LEU A 162 12.37 11.02 5.33
C LEU A 162 12.18 12.37 6.04
N GLY A 163 12.75 13.45 5.49
CA GLY A 163 12.63 14.79 6.09
C GLY A 163 11.16 15.12 6.27
N GLU A 164 10.76 15.60 7.45
CA GLU A 164 9.34 15.83 7.76
C GLU A 164 8.69 16.80 6.76
N ASP A 165 9.44 17.83 6.33
CA ASP A 165 9.01 18.82 5.34
C ASP A 165 8.67 18.20 3.98
N LEU A 166 9.42 17.17 3.59
CA LEU A 166 9.29 16.53 2.28
C LEU A 166 7.97 15.78 2.13
N LEU A 167 7.48 15.14 3.20
CA LEU A 167 6.18 14.49 3.18
C LEU A 167 5.07 15.51 2.95
N PHE A 168 5.12 16.65 3.63
CA PHE A 168 4.10 17.68 3.49
C PHE A 168 4.10 18.30 2.11
N ASP A 169 5.27 18.56 1.55
CA ASP A 169 5.38 19.09 0.19
C ASP A 169 4.89 18.09 -0.85
N LEU A 170 5.12 16.79 -0.62
CA LEU A 170 4.57 15.71 -1.44
C LEU A 170 3.04 15.67 -1.35
N LEU A 171 2.46 15.73 -0.15
CA LEU A 171 1.00 15.71 0.03
C LEU A 171 0.34 16.94 -0.62
N ARG A 172 0.96 18.12 -0.51
CA ARG A 172 0.50 19.35 -1.18
C ARG A 172 0.51 19.24 -2.69
N ALA A 173 1.49 18.54 -3.26
CA ALA A 173 1.60 18.31 -4.69
C ALA A 173 0.58 17.28 -5.22
N LEU A 174 -0.04 16.47 -4.36
CA LEU A 174 -0.91 15.34 -4.73
C LEU A 174 -2.36 15.48 -4.20
N PRO A 175 -3.14 16.47 -4.67
CA PRO A 175 -4.48 16.73 -4.15
C PRO A 175 -5.53 15.66 -4.54
N GLN A 176 -5.23 14.82 -5.53
CA GLN A 176 -6.13 13.75 -6.01
C GLN A 176 -5.84 12.39 -5.38
N LEU A 177 -4.92 12.34 -4.41
CA LEU A 177 -4.43 11.09 -3.86
C LEU A 177 -5.51 10.31 -3.11
N GLU A 178 -5.68 9.06 -3.52
CA GLU A 178 -6.59 8.07 -2.94
C GLU A 178 -5.81 6.91 -2.30
N PHE A 179 -4.57 6.67 -2.76
CA PHE A 179 -3.71 5.59 -2.28
C PHE A 179 -2.29 6.11 -2.07
N LEU A 180 -1.81 6.04 -0.83
CA LEU A 180 -0.42 6.35 -0.48
C LEU A 180 0.22 5.13 0.16
N ALA A 181 1.36 4.70 -0.37
CA ALA A 181 2.19 3.69 0.26
C ALA A 181 3.68 4.05 0.16
N LEU A 182 4.33 4.26 1.29
CA LEU A 182 5.75 4.60 1.35
C LEU A 182 6.43 3.77 2.43
N ASP A 183 7.55 3.14 2.08
CA ASP A 183 8.39 2.42 3.04
C ASP A 183 9.26 3.37 3.89
N ALA A 184 8.77 4.57 4.17
CA ALA A 184 9.49 5.61 4.87
C ALA A 184 9.36 5.50 6.39
N LYS A 185 10.49 5.66 7.08
CA LYS A 185 10.58 5.68 8.53
C LYS A 185 10.64 7.11 9.07
N PHE A 186 9.56 7.54 9.70
CA PHE A 186 9.46 8.81 10.40
C PHE A 186 8.38 8.74 11.49
N GLU A 187 8.19 9.83 12.24
CA GLU A 187 7.15 9.96 13.27
C GLU A 187 6.03 10.88 12.78
N MET A 188 4.79 10.38 12.85
CA MET A 188 3.57 11.15 12.64
C MET A 188 2.90 11.45 13.97
N ASP A 189 2.38 12.66 14.08
CA ASP A 189 1.52 13.10 15.17
C ASP A 189 0.15 13.54 14.62
N SER A 190 -0.68 14.10 15.50
CA SER A 190 -2.00 14.64 15.13
C SER A 190 -1.94 15.81 14.16
N GLU A 191 -0.90 16.65 14.20
CA GLU A 191 -0.75 17.76 13.26
C GLU A 191 -0.46 17.20 11.86
N LYS A 192 0.44 16.20 11.78
CA LYS A 192 0.74 15.50 10.52
C LYS A 192 -0.51 14.84 9.92
N LEU A 193 -1.36 14.23 10.75
CA LEU A 193 -2.64 13.68 10.30
C LEU A 193 -3.62 14.77 9.82
N ARG A 194 -3.66 15.94 10.48
CA ARG A 194 -4.53 17.06 10.08
C ARG A 194 -4.16 17.57 8.69
N GLU A 195 -2.87 17.77 8.43
CA GLU A 195 -2.37 18.16 7.11
C GLU A 195 -2.72 17.11 6.05
N LEU A 196 -2.62 15.82 6.38
CA LEU A 196 -2.99 14.74 5.47
C LEU A 196 -4.48 14.81 5.09
N ILE A 197 -5.39 15.03 6.06
CA ILE A 197 -6.82 15.21 5.78
C ILE A 197 -7.06 16.43 4.91
N HIS A 198 -6.34 17.52 5.18
CA HIS A 198 -6.52 18.79 4.50
C HIS A 198 -6.10 18.71 3.03
N HIS A 199 -4.93 18.12 2.75
CA HIS A 199 -4.37 18.05 1.41
C HIS A 199 -4.84 16.84 0.60
N CYS A 200 -5.12 15.71 1.25
CA CYS A 200 -5.54 14.46 0.58
C CYS A 200 -6.89 13.94 1.14
N PRO A 201 -8.00 14.70 1.00
CA PRO A 201 -9.29 14.34 1.60
C PRO A 201 -9.95 13.08 0.98
N ARG A 202 -9.40 12.58 -0.14
CA ARG A 202 -9.89 11.41 -0.88
C ARG A 202 -9.16 10.12 -0.51
N LEU A 203 -8.22 10.17 0.44
CA LEU A 203 -7.41 9.02 0.78
C LEU A 203 -8.26 7.84 1.29
N VAL A 204 -8.11 6.70 0.61
CA VAL A 204 -8.75 5.41 0.88
C VAL A 204 -7.78 4.43 1.52
N VAL A 205 -6.53 4.41 1.06
CA VAL A 205 -5.46 3.52 1.54
C VAL A 205 -4.26 4.34 2.02
N LEU A 206 -3.84 4.09 3.25
CA LEU A 206 -2.61 4.66 3.84
C LEU A 206 -1.68 3.54 4.34
N ASP A 207 -0.63 3.21 3.60
CA ASP A 207 0.36 2.20 4.01
C ASP A 207 1.71 2.86 4.32
N LEU A 208 1.98 3.06 5.61
CA LEU A 208 3.22 3.62 6.13
C LEU A 208 3.84 2.64 7.14
N ARG A 209 4.07 1.39 6.70
CA ARG A 209 4.51 0.26 7.54
C ARG A 209 5.78 0.46 8.38
N TYR A 210 6.61 1.46 8.07
CA TYR A 210 7.80 1.81 8.86
C TYR A 210 7.66 3.13 9.66
N THR A 211 6.51 3.80 9.56
CA THR A 211 6.20 5.04 10.27
C THR A 211 5.53 4.76 11.61
N GLN A 212 5.89 5.53 12.64
CA GLN A 212 5.22 5.49 13.94
C GLN A 212 4.17 6.60 14.03
N LEU A 213 2.94 6.27 14.41
CA LEU A 213 1.90 7.25 14.68
C LEU A 213 1.76 7.47 16.18
N ARG A 214 1.82 8.73 16.64
CA ARG A 214 1.65 9.09 18.05
C ARG A 214 0.48 10.04 18.22
N LEU A 215 -0.50 9.64 19.01
CA LEU A 215 -1.72 10.39 19.27
C LEU A 215 -1.87 10.65 20.76
N SER A 216 -2.38 11.82 21.16
CA SER A 216 -2.89 12.01 22.52
C SER A 216 -4.40 12.20 22.47
N LEU A 217 -5.08 11.89 23.57
CA LEU A 217 -6.54 12.06 23.68
C LEU A 217 -6.96 13.51 23.39
N HIS A 218 -6.20 14.47 23.90
CA HIS A 218 -6.47 15.90 23.70
C HIS A 218 -6.44 16.29 22.22
N THR A 219 -5.43 15.84 21.48
CA THR A 219 -5.31 16.20 20.06
C THR A 219 -6.29 15.45 19.18
N MET A 220 -6.67 14.22 19.55
CA MET A 220 -7.70 13.46 18.84
C MET A 220 -9.05 14.19 18.81
N ILE A 221 -9.42 14.92 19.87
CA ILE A 221 -10.69 15.67 19.93
C ILE A 221 -10.80 16.72 18.82
N GLY A 222 -9.69 17.34 18.43
CA GLY A 222 -9.65 18.36 17.37
C GLY A 222 -9.51 17.82 15.95
N LEU A 223 -9.34 16.51 15.75
CA LEU A 223 -9.14 15.94 14.41
C LEU A 223 -10.45 15.86 13.62
N HIS A 224 -10.38 16.27 12.36
CA HIS A 224 -11.46 16.12 11.40
C HIS A 224 -11.58 14.67 10.90
N PRO A 225 -12.77 14.22 10.44
CA PRO A 225 -12.94 12.86 9.95
C PRO A 225 -12.24 12.59 8.61
N PHE A 226 -11.51 11.49 8.51
CA PHE A 226 -11.08 10.84 7.28
C PHE A 226 -12.26 10.10 6.65
N ARG A 227 -13.01 10.78 5.78
CA ARG A 227 -14.30 10.28 5.29
C ARG A 227 -14.20 9.08 4.36
N GLN A 228 -13.05 8.89 3.69
CA GLN A 228 -12.87 7.85 2.67
C GLN A 228 -11.89 6.76 3.09
N LEU A 229 -11.13 6.93 4.19
CA LEU A 229 -10.07 6.01 4.57
C LEU A 229 -10.67 4.68 5.02
N GLU A 230 -10.32 3.61 4.31
CA GLU A 230 -10.80 2.24 4.55
C GLU A 230 -9.75 1.35 5.20
N THR A 231 -8.46 1.60 4.98
CA THR A 231 -7.38 0.85 5.61
C THR A 231 -6.17 1.72 5.91
N MET A 232 -5.51 1.44 7.04
CA MET A 232 -4.22 2.04 7.37
C MET A 232 -3.23 0.99 7.91
N ILE A 233 -1.96 1.16 7.54
CA ILE A 233 -0.84 0.35 8.04
C ILE A 233 0.22 1.29 8.60
N PHE A 234 0.68 1.01 9.82
CA PHE A 234 1.79 1.70 10.46
C PHE A 234 2.80 0.68 11.00
N ALA A 235 4.00 1.14 11.33
CA ALA A 235 4.91 0.35 12.16
C ALA A 235 4.26 0.12 13.52
N GLN A 236 3.83 1.21 14.16
CA GLN A 236 3.23 1.20 15.49
C GLN A 236 2.31 2.42 15.66
N ILE A 237 1.22 2.26 16.41
CA ILE A 237 0.34 3.36 16.84
C ILE A 237 0.42 3.49 18.37
N CYS A 238 0.86 4.63 18.86
CA CYS A 238 1.07 4.91 20.29
C CYS A 238 0.09 5.98 20.78
N PHE A 239 -0.59 5.71 21.89
CA PHE A 239 -1.45 6.66 22.57
C PHE A 239 -0.72 7.27 23.78
N LYS A 240 -0.45 8.57 23.72
CA LYS A 240 0.13 9.39 24.78
C LYS A 240 -0.94 9.83 25.77
N ASP A 241 -0.51 10.16 26.99
CA ASP A 241 -1.33 10.77 28.04
C ASP A 241 -2.56 9.93 28.41
N LEU A 242 -2.39 8.61 28.47
CA LEU A 242 -3.43 7.69 28.90
C LEU A 242 -3.69 7.89 30.40
N PRO A 243 -4.93 8.18 30.83
CA PRO A 243 -5.32 7.90 32.21
C PRO A 243 -5.01 6.43 32.47
N ARG A 244 -4.57 6.08 33.68
CA ARG A 244 -4.31 4.68 34.08
C ARG A 244 -5.40 3.79 33.48
N LEU A 245 -5.00 2.76 32.73
CA LEU A 245 -5.83 1.90 31.86
C LEU A 245 -7.13 1.41 32.53
N GLN A 246 -8.14 2.27 32.61
CA GLN A 246 -9.50 1.94 33.03
C GLN A 246 -10.34 1.70 31.76
N SER A 247 -11.35 0.83 31.86
CA SER A 247 -12.24 0.47 30.74
C SER A 247 -12.84 1.69 30.04
N ASP A 248 -13.10 2.77 30.78
CA ASP A 248 -13.62 4.04 30.26
C ASP A 248 -12.68 4.73 29.26
N ALA A 249 -11.37 4.61 29.46
CA ALA A 249 -10.38 5.18 28.55
C ALA A 249 -10.40 4.49 27.18
N ILE A 250 -10.58 3.17 27.15
CA ILE A 250 -10.66 2.40 25.89
C ILE A 250 -11.91 2.79 25.11
N LEU A 251 -13.07 2.89 25.78
CA LEU A 251 -14.32 3.30 25.14
C LEU A 251 -14.25 4.74 24.63
N THR A 252 -13.60 5.63 25.38
CA THR A 252 -13.36 7.02 24.95
C THR A 252 -12.50 7.06 23.68
N ILE A 253 -11.37 6.33 23.67
CA ILE A 253 -10.50 6.24 22.48
C ILE A 253 -11.26 5.63 21.31
N ALA A 254 -12.02 4.54 21.52
CA ALA A 254 -12.81 3.89 20.47
C ALA A 254 -13.84 4.83 19.85
N THR A 255 -14.51 5.64 20.69
CA THR A 255 -15.48 6.64 20.23
C THR A 255 -14.82 7.73 19.38
N LEU A 256 -13.69 8.28 19.86
CA LEU A 256 -12.92 9.25 19.08
C LEU A 256 -12.37 8.62 17.80
N TRP A 257 -11.91 7.37 17.85
CA TRP A 257 -11.40 6.65 16.70
C TRP A 257 -12.46 6.48 15.61
N ARG A 258 -13.66 6.01 15.97
CA ARG A 258 -14.79 5.90 15.02
C ARG A 258 -15.20 7.24 14.43
N ARG A 259 -15.14 8.31 15.22
CA ARG A 259 -15.43 9.68 14.75
C ARG A 259 -14.40 10.15 13.73
N ILE A 260 -13.12 9.90 13.98
CA ILE A 260 -12.01 10.31 13.10
C ILE A 260 -11.96 9.42 11.86
N PHE A 261 -12.26 8.12 11.98
CA PHE A 261 -12.13 7.14 10.90
C PHE A 261 -13.43 6.35 10.67
N PRO A 262 -14.50 7.01 10.17
CA PRO A 262 -15.84 6.42 10.10
C PRO A 262 -15.99 5.26 9.11
N ARG A 263 -15.11 5.16 8.11
CA ARG A 263 -15.12 4.09 7.09
C ARG A 263 -13.99 3.08 7.24
N LEU A 264 -13.19 3.20 8.29
CA LEU A 264 -12.03 2.34 8.46
C LEU A 264 -12.48 0.92 8.79
N ARG A 265 -12.00 -0.01 7.98
CA ARG A 265 -12.32 -1.44 8.08
C ARG A 265 -11.14 -2.25 8.59
N ASP A 266 -9.92 -1.73 8.43
CA ASP A 266 -8.70 -2.42 8.87
C ASP A 266 -7.60 -1.47 9.34
N VAL A 267 -6.90 -1.91 10.38
CA VAL A 267 -5.71 -1.25 10.92
C VAL A 267 -4.67 -2.31 11.23
N ARG A 268 -3.46 -2.14 10.68
CA ARG A 268 -2.33 -3.03 10.99
C ARG A 268 -1.18 -2.25 11.59
N CYS A 269 -0.58 -2.83 12.62
CA CYS A 269 0.68 -2.38 13.20
C CYS A 269 1.72 -3.47 12.94
N HIS A 270 2.75 -3.18 12.14
CA HIS A 270 3.75 -4.17 11.75
C HIS A 270 4.63 -4.63 12.93
N SER A 271 4.76 -3.80 13.98
CA SER A 271 5.44 -4.17 15.22
C SER A 271 4.66 -5.17 16.08
N ASP A 272 3.36 -5.32 15.82
CA ASP A 272 2.52 -6.20 16.62
C ASP A 272 2.76 -7.65 16.16
N PRO A 273 2.90 -8.62 17.08
CA PRO A 273 3.05 -10.01 16.70
C PRO A 273 1.86 -10.45 15.85
N PRO A 274 2.07 -11.30 14.83
CA PRO A 274 0.99 -11.80 14.00
C PRO A 274 -0.09 -12.43 14.89
N TYR A 275 -1.35 -12.04 14.67
CA TYR A 275 -2.48 -12.60 15.40
C TYR A 275 -2.42 -14.13 15.32
N ARG A 276 -2.13 -14.79 16.44
CA ARG A 276 -2.34 -16.23 16.55
C ARG A 276 -3.83 -16.41 16.79
N LEU A 277 -4.46 -17.24 15.96
CA LEU A 277 -5.84 -17.70 16.10
C LEU A 277 -6.11 -18.41 17.44
N GLU A 278 -5.07 -18.67 18.23
CA GLU A 278 -5.09 -19.33 19.54
C GLU A 278 -5.19 -18.35 20.73
N ASP A 279 -5.27 -17.02 20.52
CA ASP A 279 -5.77 -16.14 21.58
C ASP A 279 -7.28 -16.39 21.67
N ASP A 280 -7.57 -17.45 22.40
CA ASP A 280 -8.86 -18.07 22.64
C ASP A 280 -9.98 -17.03 22.67
N TRP A 281 -10.91 -17.15 21.72
CA TRP A 281 -12.16 -16.39 21.68
C TRP A 281 -13.12 -16.85 22.78
N SER A 282 -12.66 -17.63 23.75
CA SER A 282 -13.41 -18.04 24.92
C SER A 282 -13.62 -16.83 25.83
N GLU A 283 -14.87 -16.41 25.86
CA GLU A 283 -15.47 -15.95 27.11
C GLU A 283 -15.04 -16.90 28.23
N GLU A 284 -14.63 -16.30 29.34
CA GLU A 284 -14.46 -16.90 30.66
C GLU A 284 -15.28 -18.20 30.81
N SER A 285 -14.65 -19.36 30.60
CA SER A 285 -15.26 -20.62 31.02
C SER A 285 -14.93 -20.79 32.50
N GLU A 286 -15.83 -20.32 33.36
CA GLU A 286 -15.95 -20.78 34.73
C GLU A 286 -15.97 -22.31 34.73
N ALA A 287 -14.93 -22.92 35.30
CA ALA A 287 -14.90 -24.33 35.60
C ALA A 287 -14.84 -24.47 37.12
N ASP A 288 -16.00 -24.79 37.66
CA ASP A 288 -16.29 -25.28 39.00
C ASP A 288 -15.09 -25.86 39.76
N ASN A 289 -14.81 -25.27 40.93
CA ASN A 289 -14.32 -26.04 42.05
C ASN A 289 -15.06 -25.61 43.32
N ASP A 290 -15.98 -26.49 43.69
CA ASP A 290 -16.89 -26.45 44.80
C ASP A 290 -16.14 -26.53 46.14
N SER A 291 -16.24 -25.49 46.97
CA SER A 291 -16.06 -25.56 48.44
C SER A 291 -16.49 -24.26 49.14
N MET A 292 -17.78 -24.20 49.48
CA MET A 292 -18.40 -23.68 50.71
C MET A 292 -17.66 -22.59 51.51
N SER A 293 -18.17 -21.35 51.46
CA SER A 293 -18.26 -20.42 52.60
C SER A 293 -19.12 -19.20 52.22
N ASP A 294 -19.98 -18.78 53.15
CA ASP A 294 -21.05 -17.79 53.00
C ASP A 294 -20.61 -16.33 52.78
N ASP A 295 -21.52 -15.57 52.14
CA ASP A 295 -21.76 -14.11 52.16
C ASP A 295 -20.60 -13.14 51.87
N ASP A 296 -20.58 -12.58 50.65
CA ASP A 296 -20.79 -11.14 50.41
C ASP A 296 -20.79 -10.82 48.90
N ASP A 297 -21.81 -10.07 48.47
CA ASP A 297 -22.07 -9.63 47.11
C ASP A 297 -21.11 -8.48 46.74
N ASP A 298 -20.04 -8.78 45.98
CA ASP A 298 -19.19 -7.78 45.34
C ASP A 298 -18.57 -8.39 44.06
N THR A 299 -19.15 -8.08 42.90
CA THR A 299 -18.57 -8.35 41.58
C THR A 299 -17.27 -7.55 41.40
N SER A 300 -16.18 -8.07 41.95
CA SER A 300 -14.83 -7.54 41.82
C SER A 300 -14.08 -8.22 40.67
N LEU A 301 -13.85 -7.48 39.58
CA LEU A 301 -12.87 -7.76 38.53
C LEU A 301 -11.42 -7.62 39.06
N SER A 302 -11.09 -8.32 40.15
CA SER A 302 -9.78 -8.26 40.81
C SER A 302 -8.92 -9.46 40.43
N SER A 303 -8.45 -9.50 39.18
CA SER A 303 -7.26 -10.30 38.85
C SER A 303 -6.53 -9.73 37.63
N ILE A 304 -6.02 -8.52 37.77
CA ILE A 304 -5.00 -7.98 36.85
C ILE A 304 -3.97 -7.23 37.69
N SER A 305 -3.13 -7.99 38.40
CA SER A 305 -1.85 -7.51 38.89
C SER A 305 -0.80 -8.51 38.48
N ASP A 306 -0.04 -8.18 37.44
CA ASP A 306 1.41 -8.32 37.41
C ASP A 306 1.93 -7.85 36.05
N PHE A 307 2.23 -6.55 35.95
CA PHE A 307 2.98 -5.99 34.82
C PHE A 307 4.15 -5.18 35.36
N VAL A 308 5.31 -5.82 35.43
CA VAL A 308 6.58 -5.20 35.81
C VAL A 308 7.13 -4.40 34.62
N ALA A 309 7.27 -3.10 34.83
CA ALA A 309 7.81 -2.16 33.86
C ALA A 309 9.32 -2.35 33.66
N ASN A 310 9.71 -2.61 32.40
CA ASN A 310 11.04 -2.32 31.85
C ASN A 310 10.86 -1.53 30.55
N ALA A 311 11.92 -1.17 29.81
CA ALA A 311 11.77 -0.47 28.53
C ALA A 311 10.91 -1.24 27.49
N ASP A 312 10.78 -2.56 27.66
CA ASP A 312 9.79 -3.41 26.97
C ASP A 312 8.35 -3.27 27.53
N GLY A 313 8.19 -2.90 28.79
CA GLY A 313 6.92 -2.68 29.46
C GLY A 313 6.05 -1.62 28.79
N GLN A 314 6.62 -0.47 28.37
CA GLN A 314 5.86 0.56 27.67
C GLN A 314 5.38 0.10 26.28
N ARG A 315 6.17 -0.73 25.58
CA ARG A 315 5.77 -1.35 24.32
C ARG A 315 4.67 -2.38 24.53
N CYS A 316 4.79 -3.21 25.58
CA CYS A 316 3.79 -4.19 25.99
C CYS A 316 2.47 -3.53 26.40
N GLU A 317 2.49 -2.42 27.15
CA GLU A 317 1.29 -1.66 27.54
C GLU A 317 0.56 -1.08 26.33
N GLN A 318 1.30 -0.48 25.41
CA GLN A 318 0.72 0.08 24.17
C GLN A 318 0.16 -1.02 23.28
N TYR A 319 0.82 -2.18 23.22
CA TYR A 319 0.31 -3.34 22.49
C TYR A 319 -0.96 -3.91 23.12
N ALA A 320 -0.99 -4.11 24.44
CA ALA A 320 -2.16 -4.60 25.15
C ALA A 320 -3.36 -3.66 24.99
N LEU A 321 -3.13 -2.34 25.06
CA LEU A 321 -4.14 -1.33 24.77
C LEU A 321 -4.67 -1.46 23.34
N ARG A 322 -3.79 -1.49 22.35
CA ARG A 322 -4.17 -1.63 20.93
C ARG A 322 -4.99 -2.90 20.71
N ARG A 323 -4.56 -4.04 21.26
CA ARG A 323 -5.27 -5.32 21.16
C ARG A 323 -6.72 -5.20 21.68
N LYS A 324 -6.93 -4.61 22.86
CA LYS A 324 -8.28 -4.37 23.42
C LYS A 324 -9.09 -3.38 22.56
N LEU A 325 -8.46 -2.30 22.10
CA LEU A 325 -9.09 -1.29 21.27
C LEU A 325 -9.55 -1.85 19.91
N TRP A 326 -8.68 -2.58 19.21
CA TRP A 326 -8.99 -3.23 17.93
C TRP A 326 -10.12 -4.24 18.07
N ARG A 327 -10.18 -4.98 19.18
CA ARG A 327 -11.31 -5.87 19.51
C ARG A 327 -12.62 -5.09 19.61
N VAL A 328 -12.65 -4.01 20.39
CA VAL A 328 -13.84 -3.14 20.54
C VAL A 328 -14.25 -2.50 19.22
N LEU A 329 -13.30 -2.19 18.34
CA LEU A 329 -13.54 -1.61 17.01
C LEU A 329 -13.90 -2.66 15.95
N GLY A 330 -13.66 -3.95 16.21
CA GLY A 330 -13.96 -5.06 15.31
C GLY A 330 -12.90 -5.30 14.21
N TYR A 331 -11.68 -4.79 14.37
CA TYR A 331 -10.59 -5.03 13.41
C TYR A 331 -9.93 -6.40 13.66
N GLY A 332 -9.23 -6.92 12.64
CA GLY A 332 -8.48 -8.18 12.74
C GLY A 332 -9.30 -9.48 12.54
N LYS A 333 -10.61 -9.38 12.31
CA LYS A 333 -11.47 -10.54 12.00
C LYS A 333 -11.21 -11.15 10.61
N ASP A 334 -10.79 -10.31 9.67
CA ASP A 334 -10.63 -10.64 8.27
C ASP A 334 -9.19 -10.28 7.86
N LEU A 335 -8.32 -11.29 7.84
CA LEU A 335 -6.88 -11.11 7.64
C LEU A 335 -6.51 -10.62 6.23
N ASP A 336 -7.42 -10.75 5.26
CA ASP A 336 -7.19 -10.42 3.85
C ASP A 336 -7.91 -9.13 3.42
N ILE A 337 -8.63 -8.48 4.33
CA ILE A 337 -9.40 -7.27 4.02
C ILE A 337 -8.55 -6.15 3.41
N HIS A 338 -7.32 -5.96 3.88
CA HIS A 338 -6.40 -4.97 3.31
C HIS A 338 -6.06 -5.32 1.86
N LEU A 339 -5.71 -6.58 1.59
CA LEU A 339 -5.37 -7.04 0.25
C LEU A 339 -6.56 -6.86 -0.69
N ARG A 340 -7.76 -7.21 -0.24
CA ARG A 340 -9.01 -7.02 -0.99
C ARG A 340 -9.32 -5.55 -1.26
N ILE A 341 -9.15 -4.65 -0.28
CA ILE A 341 -9.34 -3.20 -0.48
C ILE A 341 -8.35 -2.67 -1.53
N VAL A 342 -7.05 -3.00 -1.38
CA VAL A 342 -5.99 -2.60 -2.31
C VAL A 342 -6.27 -3.12 -3.72
N TYR A 343 -6.62 -4.41 -3.84
CA TYR A 343 -6.94 -5.05 -5.11
C TYR A 343 -8.18 -4.41 -5.75
N THR A 344 -9.27 -4.27 -5.00
CA THR A 344 -10.51 -3.65 -5.49
C THR A 344 -10.28 -2.21 -5.95
N TRP A 345 -9.51 -1.42 -5.21
CA TRP A 345 -9.16 -0.06 -5.60
C TRP A 345 -8.41 -0.04 -6.95
N GLN A 346 -7.39 -0.90 -7.10
CA GLN A 346 -6.58 -1.00 -8.32
C GLN A 346 -7.43 -1.46 -9.52
N THR A 347 -8.23 -2.51 -9.34
CA THR A 347 -9.14 -3.03 -10.36
C THR A 347 -10.16 -1.99 -10.81
N ASN A 348 -10.73 -1.20 -9.89
CA ASN A 348 -11.66 -0.13 -10.24
C ASN A 348 -10.98 0.98 -11.05
N LEU A 349 -9.73 1.34 -10.71
CA LEU A 349 -8.96 2.31 -11.48
C LEU A 349 -8.70 1.80 -12.90
N GLU A 350 -8.28 0.55 -13.04
CA GLU A 350 -8.00 -0.09 -14.33
C GLU A 350 -9.25 -0.17 -15.20
N ILE A 351 -10.38 -0.65 -14.67
CA ILE A 351 -11.66 -0.70 -15.39
C ILE A 351 -12.07 0.70 -15.86
N LYS A 352 -11.94 1.72 -15.00
CA LYS A 352 -12.26 3.10 -15.37
C LYS A 352 -11.35 3.66 -16.48
N THR A 353 -10.10 3.19 -16.55
CA THR A 353 -9.06 3.76 -17.43
C THR A 353 -8.92 3.00 -18.74
N LEU A 354 -9.08 1.68 -18.71
CA LEU A 354 -8.75 0.72 -19.76
C LEU A 354 -9.98 -0.09 -20.21
N GLY A 355 -11.09 -0.04 -19.46
CA GLY A 355 -12.27 -0.89 -19.68
C GLY A 355 -12.13 -2.33 -19.17
N TRP A 356 -10.91 -2.79 -18.87
CA TRP A 356 -10.60 -4.13 -18.39
C TRP A 356 -9.50 -4.11 -17.32
N PRO A 357 -9.57 -4.99 -16.30
CA PRO A 357 -8.53 -5.09 -15.29
C PRO A 357 -7.33 -5.93 -15.75
N VAL A 358 -6.16 -5.65 -15.17
CA VAL A 358 -5.00 -6.53 -15.23
C VAL A 358 -5.10 -7.52 -14.08
N VAL A 359 -5.43 -8.77 -14.40
CA VAL A 359 -5.68 -9.82 -13.39
C VAL A 359 -4.41 -10.64 -13.20
N PRO A 360 -3.67 -10.49 -12.09
CA PRO A 360 -2.45 -11.25 -11.86
C PRO A 360 -2.75 -12.75 -11.75
N LEU A 361 -1.80 -13.61 -12.11
CA LEU A 361 -1.97 -15.07 -12.04
C LEU A 361 -2.32 -15.53 -10.61
N ALA A 362 -1.80 -14.84 -9.59
CA ALA A 362 -2.09 -15.10 -8.19
C ALA A 362 -3.60 -15.04 -7.86
N ALA A 363 -4.39 -14.23 -8.57
CA ALA A 363 -5.84 -14.13 -8.36
C ALA A 363 -6.59 -15.43 -8.71
N PHE A 364 -6.00 -16.30 -9.54
CA PHE A 364 -6.56 -17.63 -9.83
C PHE A 364 -6.16 -18.68 -8.78
N SER A 365 -5.09 -18.42 -8.02
CA SER A 365 -4.61 -19.33 -6.97
C SER A 365 -5.17 -18.97 -5.60
N ASP A 366 -5.38 -17.68 -5.34
CA ASP A 366 -5.95 -17.13 -4.10
C ASP A 366 -7.12 -16.20 -4.44
N PRO A 367 -8.31 -16.74 -4.70
CA PRO A 367 -9.45 -15.93 -5.09
C PRO A 367 -9.96 -15.04 -3.95
N ASP A 368 -9.77 -15.41 -2.68
CA ASP A 368 -10.35 -14.68 -1.54
C ASP A 368 -9.65 -13.33 -1.29
N ALA A 369 -8.32 -13.29 -1.44
CA ALA A 369 -7.56 -12.02 -1.41
C ALA A 369 -7.81 -11.14 -2.65
N HIS A 370 -8.32 -11.74 -3.73
CA HIS A 370 -8.52 -11.12 -5.05
C HIS A 370 -9.99 -11.05 -5.48
N SER A 371 -10.94 -11.19 -4.57
CA SER A 371 -12.36 -11.14 -4.87
C SER A 371 -13.00 -9.84 -4.40
N THR A 372 -13.93 -9.32 -5.21
CA THR A 372 -14.80 -8.20 -4.86
C THR A 372 -16.04 -8.65 -4.05
N THR A 373 -16.31 -9.96 -3.98
CA THR A 373 -17.42 -10.47 -3.17
C THR A 373 -16.97 -10.58 -1.72
N ALA A 374 -17.45 -9.65 -0.90
CA ALA A 374 -17.54 -9.88 0.54
C ALA A 374 -18.50 -11.06 0.76
N ARG A 375 -18.00 -12.29 0.83
CA ARG A 375 -18.71 -13.35 1.54
C ARG A 375 -18.61 -12.99 3.02
N SER A 376 -19.59 -12.23 3.49
CA SER A 376 -20.02 -12.33 4.89
C SER A 376 -20.45 -13.78 5.09
N VAL A 377 -19.54 -14.63 5.54
CA VAL A 377 -19.92 -15.92 6.11
C VAL A 377 -20.50 -15.59 7.47
N GLY A 378 -21.80 -15.28 7.47
CA GLY A 378 -22.62 -15.51 8.64
C GLY A 378 -22.76 -17.02 8.79
N ASN A 379 -22.38 -17.51 9.95
CA ASN A 379 -23.13 -18.51 10.70
C ASN A 379 -23.00 -18.16 12.18
#